data_AF-A0A9D7H6T5-F1
#
_entry.id   AF-A0A9D7H6T5-F1
#
_cell.length_a   1.000
_cell.length_b   1.000
_cell.length_c   1.000
_cell.angle_alpha   90.00
_cell.angle_beta   90.00
_cell.angle_gamma   90.00
#
_symmetry.space_group_name_H-M   'P 1'
#
loop_
_entity.id
_entity.type
_entity.pdbx_description
1 polymer ?
#
loop_
_entity_poly.entity_id
_entity_poly.type
_entity_poly.pdbx_seq_one_letter_code
_entity_poly.pdbx_strand_id
1 'polypeptide(L)'
;MKREFFYQDDRSNKFWTVGVEGSVVVTTNGRIGAKPKETRKAHANPAAAEREAEKLIAAKLKAGYREGAIAEAPAHQKPDWGTMAMSETVFWRIIKLFNWKKTGDDDAVLEPALVALAQMPVENIEKFEAILAEKLFALDTEAHARNTGEDAYVDDVPYFSVDTFLYARCVVVANGEEFFRKVLADPTAMPKDMEFESLLYLSGSAYARKTGSEFEYHPPADYETFSNKAGWGA
;
A
#
# COMPACT_ATOMS: atom_id res chain seq x y z
N MET A 1 -2.93 -34.37 -9.34
CA MET A 1 -2.38 -34.18 -7.98
C MET A 1 -2.78 -32.79 -7.49
N LYS A 2 -3.17 -32.64 -6.21
CA LYS A 2 -3.52 -31.35 -5.61
C LYS A 2 -2.24 -30.67 -5.11
N ARG A 3 -2.02 -29.41 -5.47
CA ARG A 3 -0.90 -28.57 -5.03
C ARG A 3 -1.38 -27.56 -4.00
N GLU A 4 -0.53 -27.27 -3.03
CA GLU A 4 -0.84 -26.45 -1.87
C GLU A 4 0.09 -25.24 -1.77
N PHE A 5 -0.48 -24.11 -1.38
CA PHE A 5 0.22 -22.85 -1.30
C PHE A 5 -0.25 -22.06 -0.08
N PHE A 6 0.66 -21.34 0.56
CA PHE A 6 0.35 -20.41 1.65
C PHE A 6 0.94 -19.02 1.40
N TYR A 7 0.30 -18.01 1.98
CA TYR A 7 0.71 -16.62 1.91
C TYR A 7 0.57 -15.98 3.28
N GLN A 8 1.67 -15.39 3.74
CA GLN A 8 1.73 -14.70 5.03
C GLN A 8 2.35 -13.32 4.87
N ASP A 9 1.68 -12.31 5.41
CA ASP A 9 2.19 -10.95 5.59
C ASP A 9 1.67 -10.40 6.92
N ASP A 10 1.90 -9.11 7.20
CA ASP A 10 1.49 -8.48 8.47
C ASP A 10 -0.01 -8.64 8.81
N ARG A 11 -0.88 -8.86 7.81
CA ARG A 11 -2.35 -8.96 7.97
C ARG A 11 -2.94 -10.30 7.53
N SER A 12 -2.22 -11.04 6.71
CA SER A 12 -2.72 -12.19 5.98
C SER A 12 -2.09 -13.46 6.50
N ASN A 13 -2.93 -14.44 6.78
CA ASN A 13 -2.53 -15.83 6.95
C ASN A 13 -3.44 -16.69 6.08
N LYS A 14 -3.09 -16.84 4.81
CA LYS A 14 -3.97 -17.37 3.77
C LYS A 14 -3.39 -18.65 3.18
N PHE A 15 -4.27 -19.49 2.69
CA PHE A 15 -3.90 -20.62 1.84
C PHE A 15 -4.69 -20.62 0.54
N TRP A 16 -4.13 -21.31 -0.44
CA TRP A 16 -4.75 -21.60 -1.71
C TRP A 16 -4.28 -22.97 -2.18
N THR A 17 -5.17 -23.74 -2.80
CA THR A 17 -4.84 -25.03 -3.39
C THR A 17 -5.43 -25.12 -4.78
N VAL A 18 -4.83 -25.94 -5.63
CA VAL A 18 -5.29 -26.20 -6.98
C VAL A 18 -5.09 -27.67 -7.34
N GLY A 19 -6.06 -28.24 -8.04
CA GLY A 19 -5.97 -29.56 -8.63
C GLY A 19 -6.79 -29.63 -9.92
N VAL A 20 -6.55 -30.67 -10.70
CA VAL A 20 -7.29 -30.97 -11.93
C VAL A 20 -7.98 -32.32 -11.77
N GLU A 21 -9.29 -32.35 -12.03
CA GLU A 21 -10.16 -33.52 -12.04
C GLU A 21 -10.77 -33.66 -13.46
N GLY A 22 -10.13 -34.47 -14.32
CA GLY A 22 -10.53 -34.57 -15.72
C GLY A 22 -10.39 -33.22 -16.44
N SER A 23 -11.49 -32.65 -16.94
CA SER A 23 -11.51 -31.32 -17.55
C SER A 23 -11.89 -30.20 -16.58
N VAL A 24 -11.89 -30.45 -15.27
CA VAL A 24 -12.30 -29.48 -14.25
C VAL A 24 -11.09 -29.04 -13.43
N VAL A 25 -10.88 -27.73 -13.31
CA VAL A 25 -9.95 -27.15 -12.33
C VAL A 25 -10.69 -26.95 -11.01
N VAL A 26 -10.15 -27.48 -9.93
CA VAL A 26 -10.67 -27.33 -8.56
C VAL A 26 -9.70 -26.48 -7.77
N THR A 27 -10.20 -25.39 -7.17
CA THR A 27 -9.41 -24.55 -6.27
C THR A 27 -10.07 -24.45 -4.91
N THR A 28 -9.27 -24.42 -3.86
CA THR A 28 -9.75 -24.16 -2.49
C THR A 28 -8.95 -23.01 -1.90
N ASN A 29 -9.61 -22.05 -1.25
CA ASN A 29 -8.93 -20.92 -0.62
C ASN A 29 -9.58 -20.50 0.69
N GLY A 30 -8.80 -19.83 1.54
CA GLY A 30 -9.28 -19.34 2.83
C GLY A 30 -8.16 -18.75 3.68
N ARG A 31 -8.51 -18.36 4.91
CA ARG A 31 -7.52 -18.13 5.97
C ARG A 31 -7.13 -19.48 6.57
N ILE A 32 -5.85 -19.66 6.91
CA ILE A 32 -5.40 -20.87 7.60
C ILE A 32 -6.16 -20.99 8.94
N GLY A 33 -6.74 -22.16 9.20
CA GLY A 33 -7.59 -22.41 10.37
C GLY A 33 -9.07 -21.99 10.26
N ALA A 34 -9.49 -21.38 9.14
CA ALA A 34 -10.88 -21.01 8.90
C ALA A 34 -11.57 -21.93 7.89
N LYS A 35 -12.90 -21.89 7.83
CA LYS A 35 -13.70 -22.63 6.84
C LYS A 35 -13.31 -22.20 5.40
N PRO A 36 -12.85 -23.11 4.53
CA PRO A 36 -12.49 -22.78 3.16
C PRO A 36 -13.68 -22.55 2.25
N LYS A 37 -13.40 -21.88 1.12
CA LYS A 37 -14.26 -21.85 -0.05
C LYS A 37 -13.63 -22.65 -1.18
N GLU A 38 -14.39 -23.61 -1.72
CA GLU A 38 -14.03 -24.34 -2.94
C GLU A 38 -14.67 -23.68 -4.18
N THR A 39 -14.00 -23.78 -5.32
CA THR A 39 -14.52 -23.37 -6.62
C THR A 39 -14.10 -24.40 -7.67
N ARG A 40 -15.06 -24.86 -8.46
CA ARG A 40 -14.87 -25.82 -9.56
C ARG A 40 -15.17 -25.12 -10.87
N LYS A 41 -14.27 -25.23 -11.86
CA LYS A 41 -14.42 -24.61 -13.18
C LYS A 41 -14.15 -25.63 -14.27
N ALA A 42 -15.13 -25.87 -15.13
CA ALA A 42 -14.99 -26.77 -16.26
C ALA A 42 -14.26 -26.11 -17.43
N HIS A 43 -13.50 -26.93 -18.16
CA HIS A 43 -12.78 -26.58 -19.37
C HIS A 43 -13.10 -27.58 -20.48
N ALA A 44 -12.71 -27.25 -21.71
CA ALA A 44 -13.06 -28.04 -22.90
C ALA A 44 -12.53 -29.49 -22.86
N ASN A 45 -11.34 -29.70 -22.27
CA ASN A 45 -10.69 -30.99 -22.17
C ASN A 45 -9.64 -30.97 -21.03
N PRO A 46 -9.07 -32.13 -20.64
CA PRO A 46 -8.07 -32.20 -19.58
C PRO A 46 -6.83 -31.33 -19.83
N ALA A 47 -6.30 -31.29 -21.05
CA ALA A 47 -5.14 -30.48 -21.38
C ALA A 47 -5.39 -28.97 -21.20
N ALA A 48 -6.61 -28.50 -21.48
CA ALA A 48 -7.00 -27.11 -21.24
C ALA A 48 -7.11 -26.79 -19.73
N ALA A 49 -7.58 -27.73 -18.92
CA ALA A 49 -7.62 -27.59 -17.47
C ALA A 49 -6.21 -27.54 -16.85
N GLU A 50 -5.28 -28.38 -17.33
CA GLU A 50 -3.88 -28.37 -16.89
C GLU A 50 -3.19 -27.03 -17.21
N ARG A 51 -3.36 -26.51 -18.43
CA ARG A 51 -2.80 -25.19 -18.81
C ARG A 51 -3.35 -24.06 -17.94
N GLU A 52 -4.66 -24.08 -17.63
CA GLU A 52 -5.25 -23.09 -16.73
C GLU A 52 -4.69 -23.23 -15.30
N ALA A 53 -4.55 -24.47 -14.79
CA ALA A 53 -3.99 -24.69 -13.46
C ALA A 53 -2.55 -24.13 -13.36
N GLU A 54 -1.69 -24.40 -14.34
CA GLU A 54 -0.32 -23.85 -14.36
C GLU A 54 -0.30 -22.31 -14.46
N LYS A 55 -1.20 -21.72 -15.25
CA LYS A 55 -1.37 -20.27 -15.32
C LYS A 55 -1.75 -19.68 -13.95
N LEU A 56 -2.69 -20.31 -13.23
CA LEU A 56 -3.10 -19.88 -11.90
C LEU A 56 -1.96 -20.00 -10.88
N ILE A 57 -1.16 -21.05 -10.97
CA ILE A 57 0.01 -21.27 -10.12
C ILE A 57 1.04 -20.18 -10.34
N ALA A 58 1.41 -19.90 -11.59
CA ALA A 58 2.35 -18.83 -11.93
C ALA A 58 1.86 -17.47 -11.39
N ALA A 59 0.57 -17.17 -11.50
CA ALA A 59 -0.02 -15.95 -10.96
C ALA A 59 0.06 -15.89 -9.42
N LYS A 60 -0.14 -17.01 -8.72
CA LYS A 60 -0.06 -17.08 -7.25
C LYS A 60 1.37 -16.93 -6.75
N LEU A 61 2.33 -17.59 -7.39
CA LEU A 61 3.76 -17.44 -7.07
C LEU A 61 4.20 -15.99 -7.26
N LYS A 62 3.80 -15.34 -8.37
CA LYS A 62 4.06 -13.91 -8.58
C LYS A 62 3.43 -13.02 -7.51
N ALA A 63 2.26 -13.40 -6.99
CA ALA A 63 1.60 -12.69 -5.88
C ALA A 63 2.22 -13.00 -4.50
N GLY A 64 3.33 -13.74 -4.43
CA GLY A 64 4.08 -14.03 -3.20
C GLY A 64 3.60 -15.26 -2.43
N TYR A 65 2.68 -16.06 -2.98
CA TYR A 65 2.37 -17.36 -2.39
C TYR A 65 3.58 -18.28 -2.51
N ARG A 66 3.80 -19.10 -1.48
CA ARG A 66 4.84 -20.13 -1.45
C ARG A 66 4.18 -21.50 -1.57
N GLU A 67 4.73 -22.35 -2.41
CA GLU A 67 4.31 -23.75 -2.50
C GLU A 67 4.80 -24.52 -1.28
N GLY A 68 3.93 -25.33 -0.69
CA GLY A 68 4.22 -26.14 0.48
C GLY A 68 2.96 -26.64 1.16
N ALA A 69 3.10 -27.71 1.96
CA ALA A 69 1.99 -28.27 2.71
C ALA A 69 1.44 -27.24 3.70
N ILE A 70 0.12 -27.04 3.72
CA ILE A 70 -0.52 -26.07 4.63
C ILE A 70 -0.29 -26.44 6.09
N ALA A 71 -0.20 -27.73 6.39
CA ALA A 71 0.11 -28.25 7.73
C ALA A 71 1.53 -27.89 8.21
N GLU A 72 2.45 -27.61 7.27
CA GLU A 72 3.85 -27.23 7.54
C GLU A 72 4.07 -25.72 7.41
N ALA A 73 3.02 -24.94 7.13
CA ALA A 73 3.12 -23.50 7.05
C ALA A 73 3.61 -22.94 8.41
N PRO A 74 4.59 -22.02 8.43
CA PRO A 74 5.06 -21.40 9.67
C PRO A 74 3.90 -20.77 10.45
N ALA A 75 4.04 -20.73 11.78
CA ALA A 75 3.09 -19.99 12.60
C ALA A 75 3.05 -18.52 12.16
N HIS A 76 1.85 -18.01 11.88
CA HIS A 76 1.69 -16.62 11.50
C HIS A 76 1.95 -15.72 12.70
N GLN A 77 2.99 -14.90 12.61
CA GLN A 77 3.31 -13.91 13.61
C GLN A 77 2.82 -12.55 13.12
N LYS A 78 1.91 -11.94 13.88
CA LYS A 78 1.58 -10.54 13.67
C LYS A 78 2.77 -9.68 14.10
N PRO A 79 3.00 -8.55 13.42
CA PRO A 79 4.00 -7.59 13.86
C PRO A 79 3.66 -7.05 15.25
N ASP A 80 4.67 -7.02 16.11
CA ASP A 80 4.64 -6.25 17.34
C ASP A 80 5.12 -4.82 17.04
N TRP A 81 4.19 -3.95 16.67
CA TRP A 81 4.51 -2.58 16.27
C TRP A 81 5.16 -1.78 17.40
N GLY A 82 4.82 -2.08 18.66
CA GLY A 82 5.33 -1.37 19.83
C GLY A 82 6.83 -1.53 20.06
N THR A 83 7.44 -2.58 19.51
CA THR A 83 8.88 -2.87 19.66
C THR A 83 9.69 -2.61 18.38
N MET A 84 9.02 -2.29 17.26
CA MET A 84 9.70 -1.97 16.00
C MET A 84 10.24 -0.55 15.99
N ALA A 85 11.47 -0.39 15.50
CA ALA A 85 12.04 0.92 15.19
C ALA A 85 11.54 1.41 13.81
N MET A 86 11.19 2.69 13.72
CA MET A 86 10.79 3.28 12.43
C MET A 86 11.99 3.34 11.48
N SER A 87 11.74 2.93 10.23
CA SER A 87 12.66 2.95 9.09
C SER A 87 11.82 3.03 7.82
N GLU A 88 12.42 3.32 6.67
CA GLU A 88 11.67 3.36 5.40
C GLU A 88 10.93 2.04 5.11
N THR A 89 11.55 0.88 5.39
CA THR A 89 10.90 -0.42 5.28
C THR A 89 9.66 -0.53 6.17
N VAL A 90 9.73 -0.04 7.41
CA VAL A 90 8.59 -0.08 8.35
C VAL A 90 7.52 0.93 7.95
N PHE A 91 7.90 2.13 7.48
CA PHE A 91 7.00 3.13 6.92
C PHE A 91 6.13 2.51 5.81
N TRP A 92 6.74 1.86 4.82
CA TRP A 92 5.99 1.22 3.73
C TRP A 92 5.12 0.04 4.20
N ARG A 93 5.54 -0.69 5.24
CA ARG A 93 4.69 -1.73 5.86
C ARG A 93 3.44 -1.12 6.51
N ILE A 94 3.55 0.04 7.16
CA ILE A 94 2.41 0.78 7.72
C ILE A 94 1.48 1.26 6.60
N ILE A 95 2.01 1.88 5.54
CA ILE A 95 1.19 2.31 4.37
C ILE A 95 0.42 1.12 3.77
N LYS A 96 1.05 -0.06 3.67
CA LYS A 96 0.39 -1.29 3.17
C LYS A 96 -0.80 -1.75 4.04
N LEU A 97 -0.96 -1.21 5.25
CA LEU A 97 -2.11 -1.52 6.10
C LEU A 97 -3.40 -0.82 5.65
N PHE A 98 -3.35 0.13 4.71
CA PHE A 98 -4.55 0.80 4.21
C PHE A 98 -5.58 -0.19 3.70
N ASN A 99 -6.84 0.03 4.05
CA ASN A 99 -7.93 -0.87 3.76
C ASN A 99 -8.79 -0.37 2.60
N TRP A 100 -8.26 -0.48 1.38
CA TRP A 100 -8.94 -0.09 0.13
C TRP A 100 -10.25 -0.83 -0.18
N LYS A 101 -10.72 -1.73 0.71
CA LYS A 101 -12.12 -2.22 0.66
C LYS A 101 -13.11 -1.24 1.26
N LYS A 102 -12.62 -0.15 1.84
CA LYS A 102 -13.38 0.93 2.49
C LYS A 102 -13.29 2.25 1.70
N THR A 103 -12.89 2.21 0.44
CA THR A 103 -12.88 3.38 -0.45
C THR A 103 -14.19 4.17 -0.35
N GLY A 104 -14.08 5.48 -0.23
CA GLY A 104 -15.19 6.40 0.07
C GLY A 104 -15.33 6.76 1.56
N ASP A 105 -14.49 6.18 2.42
CA ASP A 105 -14.39 6.45 3.85
C ASP A 105 -12.91 6.37 4.25
N ASP A 106 -12.21 7.51 4.15
CA ASP A 106 -10.76 7.56 4.31
C ASP A 106 -10.31 7.23 5.75
N ASP A 107 -11.10 7.60 6.76
CA ASP A 107 -10.90 7.18 8.14
C ASP A 107 -10.88 5.65 8.23
N ALA A 108 -11.86 4.97 7.63
CA ALA A 108 -11.92 3.51 7.63
C ALA A 108 -10.82 2.85 6.76
N VAL A 109 -10.31 3.55 5.74
CA VAL A 109 -9.14 3.13 4.96
C VAL A 109 -7.88 3.19 5.82
N LEU A 110 -7.67 4.29 6.55
CA LEU A 110 -6.45 4.57 7.33
C LEU A 110 -6.41 3.89 8.69
N GLU A 111 -7.57 3.55 9.28
CA GLU A 111 -7.70 3.01 10.64
C GLU A 111 -6.71 1.87 10.98
N PRO A 112 -6.45 0.87 10.12
CA PRO A 112 -5.48 -0.16 10.46
C PRO A 112 -4.04 0.34 10.59
N ALA A 113 -3.65 1.34 9.78
CA ALA A 113 -2.33 1.98 9.87
C ALA A 113 -2.24 2.86 11.11
N LEU A 114 -3.29 3.61 11.41
CA LEU A 114 -3.40 4.44 12.61
C LEU A 114 -3.25 3.59 13.87
N VAL A 115 -4.00 2.48 13.98
CA VAL A 115 -3.91 1.54 15.10
C VAL A 115 -2.50 0.97 15.26
N ALA A 116 -1.80 0.68 14.16
CA ALA A 116 -0.42 0.20 14.20
C ALA A 116 0.54 1.29 14.69
N LEU A 117 0.45 2.51 14.14
CA LEU A 117 1.28 3.66 14.54
C LEU A 117 1.08 4.05 16.01
N ALA A 118 -0.16 4.08 16.50
CA ALA A 118 -0.47 4.44 17.89
C ALA A 118 0.16 3.47 18.93
N GLN A 119 0.46 2.23 18.52
CA GLN A 119 1.19 1.28 19.37
C GLN A 119 2.69 1.60 19.45
N MET A 120 3.27 2.24 18.43
CA MET A 120 4.69 2.54 18.36
C MET A 120 5.10 3.64 19.38
N PRO A 121 6.37 3.70 19.82
CA PRO A 121 6.89 4.83 20.59
C PRO A 121 6.65 6.18 19.89
N VAL A 122 6.53 7.28 20.67
CA VAL A 122 6.31 8.63 20.12
C VAL A 122 7.37 9.01 19.10
N GLU A 123 8.64 8.74 19.40
CA GLU A 123 9.76 8.98 18.48
C GLU A 123 9.59 8.28 17.11
N ASN A 124 8.85 7.18 17.04
CA ASN A 124 8.61 6.45 15.80
C ASN A 124 7.41 7.01 15.03
N ILE A 125 6.47 7.68 15.70
CA ILE A 125 5.41 8.46 15.05
C ILE A 125 6.03 9.72 14.42
N GLU A 126 6.93 10.41 15.13
CA GLU A 126 7.69 11.53 14.59
C GLU A 126 8.58 11.12 13.40
N LYS A 127 9.28 9.99 13.49
CA LYS A 127 10.05 9.45 12.36
C LYS A 127 9.15 9.03 11.19
N PHE A 128 7.92 8.58 11.42
CA PHE A 128 6.97 8.31 10.34
C PHE A 128 6.63 9.59 9.60
N GLU A 129 6.32 10.66 10.34
CA GLU A 129 6.03 11.99 9.79
C GLU A 129 7.22 12.54 9.00
N ALA A 130 8.44 12.42 9.54
CA ALA A 130 9.65 12.82 8.82
C ALA A 130 9.83 12.08 7.49
N ILE A 131 9.64 10.75 7.48
CA ILE A 131 9.72 9.97 6.23
C ILE A 131 8.61 10.37 5.26
N LEU A 132 7.37 10.56 5.73
CA LEU A 132 6.26 11.02 4.89
C LEU A 132 6.61 12.36 4.22
N ALA A 133 7.06 13.33 5.01
CA ALA A 133 7.47 14.64 4.55
C ALA A 133 8.58 14.56 3.49
N GLU A 134 9.60 13.74 3.72
CA GLU A 134 10.67 13.50 2.73
C GLU A 134 10.13 12.93 1.41
N LYS A 135 9.17 12.00 1.43
CA LYS A 135 8.58 11.44 0.20
C LYS A 135 7.74 12.46 -0.54
N LEU A 136 6.95 13.26 0.16
CA LEU A 136 6.14 14.32 -0.44
C LEU A 136 7.03 15.44 -1.01
N PHE A 137 8.07 15.85 -0.30
CA PHE A 137 9.07 16.80 -0.77
C PHE A 137 9.79 16.32 -2.03
N ALA A 138 10.16 15.04 -2.10
CA ALA A 138 10.82 14.47 -3.28
C ALA A 138 9.94 14.54 -4.56
N LEU A 139 8.62 14.54 -4.40
CA LEU A 139 7.65 14.69 -5.49
C LEU A 139 7.28 16.16 -5.77
N ASP A 140 7.70 17.10 -4.92
CA ASP A 140 7.49 18.54 -5.13
C ASP A 140 8.40 19.06 -6.25
N THR A 141 8.02 18.81 -7.49
CA THR A 141 8.74 19.34 -8.65
C THR A 141 7.76 19.81 -9.71
N GLU A 142 8.20 20.77 -10.51
CA GLU A 142 7.40 21.29 -11.62
C GLU A 142 7.01 20.18 -12.61
N ALA A 143 7.92 19.22 -12.85
CA ALA A 143 7.67 18.10 -13.75
C ALA A 143 6.51 17.22 -13.26
N HIS A 144 6.39 16.96 -11.96
CA HIS A 144 5.24 16.23 -11.39
C HIS A 144 3.97 17.09 -11.39
N ALA A 145 4.09 18.38 -11.05
CA ALA A 145 2.99 19.31 -11.00
C ALA A 145 2.29 19.50 -12.37
N ARG A 146 3.05 19.46 -13.47
CA ARG A 146 2.51 19.49 -14.85
C ARG A 146 1.72 18.23 -15.23
N ASN A 147 1.70 17.22 -14.36
CA ASN A 147 1.14 15.91 -14.64
C ASN A 147 0.03 15.50 -13.67
N THR A 148 -0.72 16.42 -13.07
CA THR A 148 -1.82 16.08 -12.12
C THR A 148 -3.22 16.02 -12.73
N GLY A 149 -3.38 16.28 -14.03
CA GLY A 149 -4.69 16.22 -14.70
C GLY A 149 -5.25 17.60 -14.99
N GLU A 150 -6.52 17.85 -14.65
CA GLU A 150 -7.20 19.13 -14.87
C GLU A 150 -6.54 20.28 -14.10
N ASP A 151 -6.05 20.01 -12.90
CA ASP A 151 -5.35 20.98 -12.03
C ASP A 151 -3.82 20.97 -12.24
N ALA A 152 -3.35 20.57 -13.43
CA ALA A 152 -1.93 20.58 -13.76
C ALA A 152 -1.34 21.99 -13.72
N TYR A 153 -0.07 22.08 -13.31
CA TYR A 153 0.70 23.30 -13.47
C TYR A 153 0.85 23.60 -14.97
N VAL A 154 0.45 24.80 -15.38
CA VAL A 154 0.55 25.28 -16.76
C VAL A 154 1.15 26.68 -16.74
N ASP A 155 2.03 26.95 -17.69
CA ASP A 155 2.60 28.29 -17.85
C ASP A 155 1.50 29.31 -18.15
N ASP A 156 1.70 30.54 -17.68
CA ASP A 156 0.81 31.68 -17.94
C ASP A 156 -0.63 31.54 -17.44
N VAL A 157 -0.92 30.55 -16.56
CA VAL A 157 -2.16 30.45 -15.80
C VAL A 157 -1.97 31.13 -14.43
N PRO A 158 -2.84 32.07 -14.04
CA PRO A 158 -2.62 32.90 -12.84
C PRO A 158 -2.79 32.13 -11.53
N TYR A 159 -3.32 30.90 -11.56
CA TYR A 159 -3.62 30.12 -10.37
C TYR A 159 -3.20 28.67 -10.55
N PHE A 160 -2.47 28.17 -9.56
CA PHE A 160 -2.14 26.76 -9.38
C PHE A 160 -2.46 26.40 -7.92
N SER A 161 -3.29 25.37 -7.72
CA SER A 161 -3.68 24.94 -6.38
C SER A 161 -2.55 24.14 -5.73
N VAL A 162 -1.87 24.78 -4.78
CA VAL A 162 -0.80 24.16 -4.00
C VAL A 162 -1.29 22.94 -3.19
N ASP A 163 -2.53 23.00 -2.70
CA ASP A 163 -3.17 21.95 -1.91
C ASP A 163 -3.51 20.75 -2.78
N THR A 164 -4.14 20.97 -3.95
CA THR A 164 -4.48 19.88 -4.87
C THR A 164 -3.24 19.09 -5.28
N PHE A 165 -2.12 19.78 -5.55
CA PHE A 165 -0.87 19.10 -5.88
C PHE A 165 -0.29 18.33 -4.70
N LEU A 166 -0.32 18.88 -3.48
CA LEU A 166 0.09 18.16 -2.28
C LEU A 166 -0.75 16.89 -2.08
N TYR A 167 -2.06 16.96 -2.28
CA TYR A 167 -2.93 15.80 -2.12
C TYR A 167 -2.72 14.76 -3.22
N ALA A 168 -2.42 15.17 -4.45
CA ALA A 168 -2.01 14.25 -5.52
C ALA A 168 -0.70 13.52 -5.17
N ARG A 169 0.27 14.21 -4.53
CA ARG A 169 1.49 13.56 -4.01
C ARG A 169 1.18 12.56 -2.89
N CYS A 170 0.17 12.83 -2.06
CA CYS A 170 -0.32 11.86 -1.07
C CYS A 170 -0.87 10.59 -1.71
N VAL A 171 -1.59 10.69 -2.84
CA VAL A 171 -2.06 9.52 -3.61
C VAL A 171 -0.88 8.64 -4.05
N VAL A 172 0.22 9.25 -4.48
CA VAL A 172 1.43 8.51 -4.88
C VAL A 172 1.98 7.69 -3.72
N VAL A 173 2.13 8.30 -2.54
CA VAL A 173 2.63 7.62 -1.34
C VAL A 173 1.64 6.54 -0.87
N ALA A 174 0.34 6.82 -0.88
CA ALA A 174 -0.70 5.88 -0.46
C ALA A 174 -0.78 4.61 -1.32
N ASN A 175 -0.35 4.68 -2.59
CA ASN A 175 -0.24 3.52 -3.49
C ASN A 175 1.03 2.68 -3.25
N GLY A 176 1.89 3.07 -2.32
CA GLY A 176 2.99 2.29 -1.79
C GLY A 176 4.31 2.44 -2.57
N GLU A 177 5.34 1.77 -2.04
CA GLU A 177 6.74 1.99 -2.42
C GLU A 177 7.04 1.83 -3.92
N GLU A 178 6.52 0.77 -4.55
CA GLU A 178 6.77 0.51 -5.97
C GLU A 178 6.17 1.61 -6.85
N PHE A 179 4.96 2.06 -6.53
CA PHE A 179 4.31 3.13 -7.26
C PHE A 179 5.00 4.47 -7.02
N PHE A 180 5.38 4.76 -5.77
CA PHE A 180 6.19 5.94 -5.43
C PHE A 180 7.48 6.00 -6.24
N ARG A 181 8.27 4.92 -6.27
CA ARG A 181 9.52 4.86 -7.04
C ARG A 181 9.29 5.04 -8.54
N LYS A 182 8.19 4.47 -9.07
CA LYS A 182 7.81 4.64 -10.48
C LYS A 182 7.54 6.11 -10.80
N VAL A 183 6.68 6.76 -10.02
CA VAL A 183 6.30 8.16 -10.25
C VAL A 183 7.49 9.09 -10.08
N LEU A 184 8.30 8.88 -9.04
CA LEU A 184 9.52 9.65 -8.80
C LEU A 184 10.48 9.62 -9.99
N ALA A 185 10.56 8.49 -10.70
CA ALA A 185 11.40 8.33 -11.89
C ALA A 185 10.73 8.80 -13.19
N ASP A 186 9.40 8.82 -13.24
CA ASP A 186 8.59 9.18 -14.40
C ASP A 186 7.40 10.04 -13.97
N PRO A 187 7.55 11.39 -14.01
CA PRO A 187 6.48 12.31 -13.63
C PRO A 187 5.19 12.14 -14.42
N THR A 188 5.23 11.55 -15.62
CA THR A 188 4.01 11.33 -16.43
C THR A 188 3.08 10.28 -15.81
N ALA A 189 3.61 9.44 -14.92
CA ALA A 189 2.86 8.44 -14.16
C ALA A 189 2.11 9.02 -12.95
N MET A 190 2.19 10.34 -12.69
CA MET A 190 1.40 11.00 -11.65
C MET A 190 -0.10 10.67 -11.78
N PRO A 191 -0.78 10.38 -10.66
CA PRO A 191 -2.23 10.26 -10.62
C PRO A 191 -2.90 11.50 -11.21
N LYS A 192 -3.95 11.30 -12.01
CA LYS A 192 -4.74 12.38 -12.60
C LYS A 192 -6.04 12.51 -11.82
N ASP A 193 -6.36 13.72 -11.39
CA ASP A 193 -7.67 14.05 -10.80
C ASP A 193 -8.03 13.18 -9.58
N MET A 194 -7.01 12.88 -8.76
CA MET A 194 -7.13 12.10 -7.53
C MET A 194 -6.46 12.84 -6.37
N GLU A 195 -7.06 12.71 -5.19
CA GLU A 195 -6.54 13.25 -3.95
C GLU A 195 -6.56 12.17 -2.85
N PHE A 196 -5.75 12.38 -1.81
CA PHE A 196 -5.81 11.59 -0.58
C PHE A 196 -5.25 12.41 0.58
N GLU A 197 -5.84 13.59 0.81
CA GLU A 197 -5.41 14.54 1.85
C GLU A 197 -5.30 13.88 3.23
N SER A 198 -6.21 12.95 3.54
CA SER A 198 -6.27 12.29 4.86
C SER A 198 -4.96 11.65 5.31
N LEU A 199 -4.05 11.32 4.39
CA LEU A 199 -2.72 10.82 4.72
C LEU A 199 -1.91 11.79 5.60
N LEU A 200 -2.05 13.10 5.39
CA LEU A 200 -1.32 14.14 6.13
C LEU A 200 -1.66 14.12 7.63
N TYR A 201 -2.87 13.67 7.98
CA TYR A 201 -3.32 13.64 9.38
C TYR A 201 -2.94 12.35 10.12
N LEU A 202 -2.43 11.33 9.42
CA LEU A 202 -2.24 9.99 9.99
C LEU A 202 -1.33 10.00 11.23
N SER A 203 -0.20 10.71 11.18
CA SER A 203 0.74 10.82 12.30
C SER A 203 0.12 11.54 13.49
N GLY A 204 -0.57 12.66 13.22
CA GLY A 204 -1.26 13.44 14.25
C GLY A 204 -2.38 12.65 14.93
N SER A 205 -3.21 11.96 14.16
CA SER A 205 -4.28 11.10 14.70
C SER A 205 -3.72 9.92 15.50
N ALA A 206 -2.61 9.31 15.07
CA ALA A 206 -1.96 8.25 15.81
C ALA A 206 -1.35 8.74 17.13
N TYR A 207 -0.70 9.91 17.12
CA TYR A 207 -0.19 10.56 18.31
C TYR A 207 -1.31 10.88 19.29
N ALA A 208 -2.35 11.57 18.83
CA ALA A 208 -3.51 11.94 19.66
C ALA A 208 -4.20 10.72 20.25
N ARG A 209 -4.34 9.62 19.50
CA ARG A 209 -4.88 8.36 20.02
C ARG A 209 -4.00 7.75 21.11
N LYS A 210 -2.68 7.90 21.01
CA LYS A 210 -1.72 7.37 21.98
C LYS A 210 -1.65 8.20 23.25
N THR A 211 -1.60 9.52 23.12
CA THR A 211 -1.24 10.44 24.20
C THR A 211 -2.44 11.21 24.77
N GLY A 212 -3.50 11.36 23.98
CA GLY A 212 -4.62 12.26 24.27
C GLY A 212 -4.33 13.73 23.98
N SER A 213 -3.18 14.05 23.37
CA SER A 213 -2.72 15.43 23.11
C SER A 213 -2.57 15.74 21.63
N GLU A 214 -2.51 17.02 21.28
CA GLU A 214 -2.20 17.49 19.93
C GLU A 214 -0.75 17.15 19.56
N PHE A 215 -0.52 16.89 18.26
CA PHE A 215 0.80 16.52 17.75
C PHE A 215 1.58 17.76 17.31
N GLU A 216 2.43 18.24 18.21
CA GLU A 216 3.32 19.37 17.94
C GLU A 216 4.70 18.85 17.48
N TYR A 217 4.80 18.50 16.20
CA TYR A 217 6.06 18.08 15.57
C TYR A 217 6.22 18.71 14.20
N HIS A 218 7.42 19.22 13.92
CA HIS A 218 7.77 19.77 12.62
C HIS A 218 8.88 18.89 11.98
N PRO A 219 8.59 18.18 10.88
CA PRO A 219 9.58 17.38 10.21
C PRO A 219 10.69 18.25 9.60
N PRO A 220 11.92 17.72 9.42
CA PRO A 220 13.01 18.47 8.79
C PRO A 220 12.74 18.87 7.33
N ALA A 221 12.00 18.05 6.59
CA ALA A 221 11.56 18.35 5.24
C ALA A 221 10.22 19.09 5.29
N ASP A 222 10.13 20.21 4.58
CA ASP A 222 8.87 20.94 4.38
C ASP A 222 8.16 20.37 3.15
N TYR A 223 7.04 19.67 3.34
CA TYR A 223 6.31 19.03 2.23
C TYR A 223 5.42 20.00 1.43
N GLU A 224 5.31 21.26 1.86
CA GLU A 224 4.49 22.25 1.17
C GLU A 224 4.94 22.42 -0.29
N THR A 225 3.98 22.74 -1.15
CA THR A 225 4.27 22.93 -2.57
C THR A 225 5.22 24.11 -2.77
N PHE A 226 6.20 23.95 -3.67
CA PHE A 226 7.34 24.86 -3.90
C PHE A 226 8.45 24.84 -2.84
N SER A 227 8.38 24.00 -1.81
CA SER A 227 9.45 23.92 -0.80
C SER A 227 10.74 23.28 -1.35
N ASN A 228 10.63 22.35 -2.30
CA ASN A 228 11.78 21.81 -3.03
C ASN A 228 12.23 22.76 -4.15
N LYS A 229 12.94 23.84 -3.77
CA LYS A 229 13.40 24.87 -4.73
C LYS A 229 14.18 24.31 -5.92
N ALA A 230 14.95 23.24 -5.73
CA ALA A 230 15.69 22.58 -6.81
C ALA A 230 14.76 21.91 -7.83
N GLY A 231 13.58 21.43 -7.40
CA GLY A 231 12.56 20.80 -8.25
C GLY A 231 11.76 21.79 -9.12
N TRP A 232 11.91 23.09 -8.89
CA TRP A 232 11.14 24.16 -9.56
C TRP A 232 12.03 25.15 -10.34
N GLY A 233 13.26 24.76 -10.69
CA GLY A 233 14.10 25.53 -11.60
C GLY A 233 14.74 26.78 -10.99
N ALA A 234 15.26 26.70 -9.75
CA ALA A 234 16.15 27.71 -9.19
C ALA A 234 17.44 27.92 -10.00
#